data_AF-A0A9Q0BZG6-F1
#
_entry.id   AF-A0A9Q0BZG6-F1
#
_cell.length_a   1.000
_cell.length_b   1.000
_cell.length_c   1.000
_cell.angle_alpha   90.00
_cell.angle_beta   90.00
_cell.angle_gamma   90.00
#
_symmetry.space_group_name_H-M   'P 1'
#
loop_
_entity.id
_entity.type
_entity.pdbx_description
1 polymer ?
#
loop_
_entity_poly.entity_id
_entity_poly.type
_entity_poly.pdbx_seq_one_letter_code
_entity_poly.pdbx_strand_id
1 'polypeptide(L)'
;MLVQGPDAPDERHLRVRVRFDNAGGTELRFVDQRMFGGLSYAEGGAELPHEIAHIARDPLDPAFDEAEVTSRVRRRTSGIKRLLLDQGLVSGVGNIYADEALWRARLHGERRGDRLRRTDVAEVLAAVRAVMTSALEVGGTSFDALYVNVNGESGYFDRSLDAYGQEGRPCARCGTPIRRVAFMNRSFVMAKALLGHTGAADPRVTARLAADNRQLRQRVADLEAYVVRLQAENDQLAAAARADDEALLPL
;
A
#
# COMPACT_ATOMS: atom_id res chain seq x y z
N MET A 1 -3.95 16.14 5.82
CA MET A 1 -4.28 17.52 6.27
C MET A 1 -3.08 18.04 7.01
N LEU A 2 -2.78 19.33 6.87
CA LEU A 2 -1.64 19.98 7.51
C LEU A 2 -2.14 21.13 8.38
N VAL A 3 -1.49 21.33 9.53
CA VAL A 3 -1.71 22.52 10.36
C VAL A 3 -0.56 23.49 10.06
N GLN A 4 -0.89 24.69 9.60
CA GLN A 4 0.09 25.68 9.19
C GLN A 4 -0.17 27.04 9.83
N GLY A 5 0.88 27.84 9.97
CA GLY A 5 0.74 29.26 10.27
C GLY A 5 0.16 30.05 9.08
N PRO A 6 -0.40 31.24 9.33
CA PRO A 6 -1.03 32.05 8.29
C PRO A 6 -0.04 32.48 7.19
N ASP A 7 1.22 32.69 7.56
CA ASP A 7 2.29 33.15 6.65
C ASP A 7 3.02 32.01 5.94
N ALA A 8 2.69 30.75 6.23
CA ALA A 8 3.31 29.61 5.56
C ALA A 8 2.95 29.62 4.07
N PRO A 9 3.92 29.43 3.15
CA PRO A 9 3.64 29.43 1.72
C PRO A 9 2.65 28.32 1.35
N ASP A 10 1.89 28.54 0.29
CA ASP A 10 0.88 27.60 -0.18
C ASP A 10 1.52 26.33 -0.75
N GLU A 11 1.03 25.17 -0.33
CA GLU A 11 1.40 23.90 -0.92
C GLU A 11 0.88 23.81 -2.37
N ARG A 12 1.69 23.29 -3.30
CA ARG A 12 1.37 23.17 -4.74
C ARG A 12 -0.01 22.56 -5.03
N HIS A 13 -0.49 21.71 -4.13
CA HIS A 13 -1.73 20.97 -4.27
C HIS A 13 -2.75 21.29 -3.17
N LEU A 14 -2.67 22.49 -2.58
CA LEU A 14 -3.67 22.99 -1.65
C LEU A 14 -5.05 23.06 -2.32
N ARG A 15 -6.06 22.41 -1.72
CA ARG A 15 -7.43 22.33 -2.25
C ARG A 15 -8.43 23.06 -1.37
N VAL A 16 -8.30 22.92 -0.05
CA VAL A 16 -9.18 23.60 0.91
C VAL A 16 -8.34 24.19 2.04
N ARG A 17 -8.74 25.37 2.50
CA ARG A 17 -8.17 26.07 3.64
C ARG A 17 -9.28 26.42 4.62
N VAL A 18 -9.14 25.98 5.86
CA VAL A 18 -10.00 26.37 6.98
C VAL A 18 -9.14 27.21 7.93
N ARG A 19 -9.53 28.47 8.14
CA ARG A 19 -8.84 29.38 9.06
C ARG A 19 -9.52 29.34 10.42
N PHE A 20 -8.73 29.20 11.47
CA PHE A 20 -9.24 29.29 12.83
C PHE A 20 -9.19 30.74 13.31
N ASP A 21 -10.24 31.15 14.01
CA ASP A 21 -10.26 32.41 14.74
C ASP A 21 -9.53 32.22 16.08
N ASN A 22 -8.19 32.17 16.02
CA ASN A 22 -7.31 32.08 17.17
C ASN A 22 -6.19 33.13 17.09
N ALA A 23 -5.55 33.44 18.22
CA ALA A 23 -4.50 34.46 18.29
C ALA A 23 -3.30 34.17 17.35
N GLY A 24 -3.10 32.91 16.96
CA GLY A 24 -2.04 32.48 16.04
C GLY A 24 -2.44 32.42 14.56
N GLY A 25 -3.69 32.75 14.20
CA GLY A 25 -4.21 32.68 12.83
C GLY A 25 -4.02 31.32 12.15
N THR A 26 -4.03 30.23 12.92
CA THR A 26 -3.66 28.90 12.43
C THR A 26 -4.64 28.43 11.37
N GLU A 27 -4.13 27.67 10.40
CA GLU A 27 -4.90 27.15 9.29
C GLU A 27 -4.84 25.62 9.24
N LEU A 28 -5.97 24.99 8.96
CA LEU A 28 -6.05 23.59 8.53
C LEU A 28 -6.11 23.55 7.01
N ARG A 29 -5.10 22.93 6.40
CA ARG A 29 -4.94 22.83 4.95
C ARG A 29 -5.17 21.41 4.46
N PHE A 30 -6.11 21.26 3.53
CA PHE A 30 -6.34 20.01 2.80
C PHE A 30 -5.54 20.04 1.50
N VAL A 31 -4.43 19.31 1.47
CA VAL A 31 -3.53 19.19 0.32
C VAL A 31 -3.77 17.83 -0.32
N ASP A 32 -4.17 17.83 -1.59
CA ASP A 32 -4.44 16.60 -2.34
C ASP A 32 -3.97 16.73 -3.80
N GLN A 33 -2.87 16.05 -4.10
CA GLN A 33 -2.27 16.01 -5.43
C GLN A 33 -3.15 15.26 -6.44
N ARG A 34 -3.82 14.18 -6.01
CA ARG A 34 -4.54 13.26 -6.91
C ARG A 34 -6.02 13.59 -7.04
N MET A 35 -6.52 14.52 -6.23
CA MET A 35 -7.93 14.96 -6.20
C MET A 35 -8.89 13.78 -5.97
N PHE A 36 -8.48 12.86 -5.09
CA PHE A 36 -9.27 11.68 -4.72
C PHE A 36 -9.95 11.83 -3.37
N GLY A 37 -9.44 12.69 -2.49
CA GLY A 37 -10.10 13.02 -1.24
C GLY A 37 -11.14 14.12 -1.42
N GLY A 38 -12.01 14.25 -0.42
CA GLY A 38 -13.07 15.23 -0.40
C GLY A 38 -13.28 15.79 1.00
N LEU A 39 -13.90 16.97 1.05
CA LEU A 39 -14.41 17.58 2.27
C LEU A 39 -15.91 17.76 2.10
N SER A 40 -16.70 17.22 3.02
CA SER A 40 -18.14 17.39 3.07
C SER A 40 -18.54 17.92 4.45
N TYR A 41 -19.66 18.64 4.47
CA TYR A 41 -20.31 19.09 5.69
C TYR A 41 -21.67 18.41 5.76
N ALA A 42 -21.99 17.86 6.94
CA ALA A 42 -23.28 17.27 7.24
C ALA A 42 -23.86 17.96 8.47
N GLU A 43 -25.16 18.27 8.42
CA GLU A 43 -25.91 18.75 9.58
C GLU A 43 -26.21 17.58 10.53
N GLY A 44 -26.51 17.87 11.80
CA GLY A 44 -26.83 16.83 12.80
C GLY A 44 -25.76 16.62 13.89
N GLY A 45 -24.65 17.36 13.85
CA GLY A 45 -23.66 17.39 14.93
C GLY A 45 -22.94 16.06 15.13
N ALA A 46 -23.23 15.35 16.24
CA ALA A 46 -22.58 14.08 16.60
C ALA A 46 -23.28 12.83 16.03
N GLU A 47 -24.40 13.00 15.31
CA GLU A 47 -25.07 11.90 14.62
C GLU A 47 -24.26 11.43 13.41
N LEU A 48 -24.30 10.12 13.12
CA LEU A 48 -23.59 9.55 11.98
C LEU A 48 -24.24 10.03 10.66
N PRO A 49 -23.52 10.77 9.79
CA PRO A 49 -24.08 11.25 8.54
C PRO A 49 -24.54 10.11 7.62
N HIS A 50 -25.67 10.30 6.95
CA HIS A 50 -26.26 9.30 6.07
C HIS A 50 -25.29 8.89 4.95
N GLU A 51 -24.51 9.83 4.45
CA GLU A 51 -23.54 9.66 3.38
C GLU A 51 -22.46 8.62 3.73
N ILE A 52 -22.13 8.47 5.01
CA ILE A 52 -21.11 7.52 5.49
C ILE A 52 -21.69 6.37 6.31
N ALA A 53 -23.01 6.31 6.51
CA ALA A 53 -23.68 5.27 7.30
C ALA A 53 -23.49 3.84 6.76
N HIS A 54 -23.10 3.71 5.49
CA HIS A 54 -22.80 2.43 4.84
C HIS A 54 -21.39 1.90 5.15
N ILE A 55 -20.51 2.72 5.75
CA ILE A 55 -19.15 2.33 6.14
C ILE A 55 -19.24 1.55 7.46
N ALA A 56 -18.66 0.36 7.48
CA ALA A 56 -18.63 -0.50 8.66
C ALA A 56 -17.74 0.09 9.77
N ARG A 57 -17.85 -0.44 10.98
CA ARG A 57 -16.93 -0.12 12.07
C ARG A 57 -15.53 -0.64 11.78
N ASP A 58 -14.53 0.07 12.31
CA ASP A 58 -13.15 -0.38 12.23
C ASP A 58 -12.87 -1.46 13.31
N PRO A 59 -11.86 -2.33 13.12
CA PRO A 59 -11.55 -3.40 14.07
C PRO A 59 -11.06 -2.96 15.45
N LEU A 60 -10.69 -1.70 15.65
CA LEU A 60 -10.25 -1.16 16.95
C LEU A 60 -11.40 -0.51 17.74
N ASP A 61 -12.54 -0.25 17.11
CA ASP A 61 -13.75 0.22 17.77
C ASP A 61 -14.23 -0.82 18.82
N PRO A 62 -14.42 -0.43 20.10
CA PRO A 62 -14.97 -1.31 21.12
C PRO A 62 -16.35 -1.90 20.78
N ALA A 63 -17.12 -1.26 19.90
CA ALA A 63 -18.41 -1.72 19.42
C ALA A 63 -18.31 -2.62 18.16
N PHE A 64 -17.12 -3.01 17.73
CA PHE A 64 -16.93 -3.91 16.59
C PHE A 64 -17.45 -5.33 16.88
N ASP A 65 -18.43 -5.79 16.10
CA ASP A 65 -18.97 -7.15 16.21
C ASP A 65 -18.18 -8.16 15.36
N GLU A 66 -17.19 -8.80 15.99
CA GLU A 66 -16.38 -9.83 15.34
C GLU A 66 -17.23 -11.04 14.86
N ALA A 67 -18.30 -11.39 15.57
CA ALA A 67 -19.11 -12.55 15.24
C ALA A 67 -19.97 -12.29 13.98
N GLU A 68 -20.52 -11.07 13.85
CA GLU A 68 -21.25 -10.61 12.67
C GLU A 68 -20.33 -10.60 11.44
N VAL A 69 -19.17 -9.95 11.54
CA VAL A 69 -18.18 -9.89 10.44
C VAL A 69 -17.73 -11.29 10.05
N THR A 70 -17.44 -12.16 11.03
CA THR A 70 -17.07 -13.56 10.76
C THR A 70 -18.17 -14.32 10.03
N SER A 71 -19.43 -14.14 10.42
CA SER A 71 -20.59 -14.73 9.73
C SER A 71 -20.68 -14.23 8.27
N ARG A 72 -20.51 -12.93 8.05
CA ARG A 72 -20.58 -12.31 6.73
C ARG A 72 -19.44 -12.75 5.82
N VAL A 73 -18.20 -12.80 6.31
CA VAL A 73 -17.04 -13.33 5.56
C VAL A 73 -17.33 -14.75 5.08
N ARG A 74 -17.82 -15.61 5.97
CA ARG A 74 -18.06 -17.03 5.70
C ARG A 74 -19.26 -17.31 4.78
N ARG A 75 -20.01 -16.29 4.37
CA ARG A 75 -21.08 -16.41 3.37
C ARG A 75 -20.64 -15.97 1.97
N ARG A 76 -19.42 -15.45 1.82
CA ARG A 76 -18.93 -14.87 0.56
C ARG A 76 -17.94 -15.80 -0.13
N THR A 77 -18.10 -15.94 -1.44
CA THR A 77 -17.20 -16.73 -2.29
C THR A 77 -15.96 -15.94 -2.73
N SER A 78 -15.91 -14.63 -2.45
CA SER A 78 -14.73 -13.80 -2.70
C SER A 78 -13.56 -14.19 -1.79
N GLY A 79 -12.33 -13.96 -2.28
CA GLY A 79 -11.11 -14.14 -1.49
C GLY A 79 -11.06 -13.20 -0.29
N ILE A 80 -10.53 -13.69 0.83
CA ILE A 80 -10.45 -12.96 2.09
C ILE A 80 -9.79 -11.58 1.98
N LYS A 81 -8.77 -11.42 1.13
CA LYS A 81 -8.15 -10.10 0.93
C LYS A 81 -9.13 -9.08 0.37
N ARG A 82 -9.94 -9.48 -0.61
CA ARG A 82 -10.97 -8.60 -1.20
C ARG A 82 -12.02 -8.23 -0.15
N LEU A 83 -12.39 -9.18 0.70
CA LEU A 83 -13.33 -8.94 1.79
C LEU A 83 -12.77 -7.96 2.82
N LEU A 84 -11.48 -8.05 3.16
CA LEU A 84 -10.83 -7.09 4.06
C LEU A 84 -10.79 -5.66 3.49
N LEU A 85 -10.80 -5.50 2.17
CA LEU A 85 -10.80 -4.18 1.53
C LEU A 85 -12.21 -3.60 1.34
N ASP A 86 -13.25 -4.38 1.64
CA ASP A 86 -14.65 -3.95 1.56
C ASP A 86 -15.01 -3.10 2.79
N GLN A 87 -15.07 -1.78 2.60
CA GLN A 87 -15.37 -0.83 3.66
C GLN A 87 -16.78 -0.99 4.25
N GLY A 88 -17.70 -1.69 3.57
CA GLY A 88 -19.01 -2.04 4.12
C GLY A 88 -19.00 -3.32 4.96
N LEU A 89 -17.89 -4.07 4.98
CA LEU A 89 -17.67 -5.24 5.82
C LEU A 89 -16.78 -4.90 7.03
N VAL A 90 -15.69 -4.18 6.79
CA VAL A 90 -14.74 -3.70 7.80
C VAL A 90 -14.04 -2.46 7.29
N SER A 91 -14.07 -1.36 8.03
CA SER A 91 -13.45 -0.11 7.59
C SER A 91 -12.02 0.04 8.10
N GLY A 92 -11.28 0.98 7.51
CA GLY A 92 -9.91 1.32 7.92
C GLY A 92 -8.84 0.33 7.43
N VAL A 93 -9.22 -0.84 6.94
CA VAL A 93 -8.29 -1.83 6.40
C VAL A 93 -7.97 -1.53 4.93
N GLY A 94 -6.79 -0.94 4.71
CA GLY A 94 -6.22 -0.68 3.39
C GLY A 94 -5.34 -1.84 2.87
N ASN A 95 -4.75 -1.66 1.69
CA ASN A 95 -3.90 -2.68 1.04
C ASN A 95 -2.75 -3.15 1.93
N ILE A 96 -2.05 -2.22 2.58
CA ILE A 96 -0.92 -2.51 3.46
C ILE A 96 -1.37 -3.38 4.62
N TYR A 97 -2.38 -2.92 5.37
CA TYR A 97 -2.88 -3.66 6.53
C TYR A 97 -3.42 -5.03 6.16
N ALA A 98 -4.12 -5.15 5.02
CA ALA A 98 -4.59 -6.44 4.53
C ALA A 98 -3.42 -7.39 4.23
N ASP A 99 -2.35 -6.91 3.57
CA ASP A 99 -1.19 -7.74 3.22
C ASP A 99 -0.39 -8.17 4.44
N GLU A 100 -0.09 -7.24 5.34
CA GLU A 100 0.61 -7.53 6.59
C GLU A 100 -0.21 -8.48 7.49
N ALA A 101 -1.52 -8.26 7.60
CA ALA A 101 -2.39 -9.11 8.42
C ALA A 101 -2.50 -10.52 7.85
N LEU A 102 -2.67 -10.67 6.53
CA LEU A 102 -2.73 -11.99 5.89
C LEU A 102 -1.38 -12.70 5.98
N TRP A 103 -0.27 -11.98 5.82
CA TRP A 103 1.06 -12.52 6.05
C TRP A 103 1.18 -13.04 7.48
N ARG A 104 0.85 -12.22 8.48
CA ARG A 104 0.92 -12.56 9.91
C ARG A 104 0.03 -13.74 10.27
N ALA A 105 -1.22 -13.77 9.79
CA ALA A 105 -2.19 -14.85 9.98
C ALA A 105 -1.90 -16.10 9.13
N ARG A 106 -0.87 -16.07 8.29
CA ARG A 106 -0.47 -17.20 7.43
C ARG A 106 -1.58 -17.66 6.48
N LEU A 107 -2.45 -16.75 6.03
CA LEU A 107 -3.60 -17.05 5.18
C LEU A 107 -3.45 -16.52 3.75
N HIS A 108 -3.66 -17.37 2.75
CA HIS A 108 -3.67 -16.94 1.34
C HIS A 108 -4.84 -15.97 1.06
N GLY A 109 -4.54 -14.81 0.48
CA GLY A 109 -5.54 -13.76 0.25
C GLY A 109 -6.69 -14.15 -0.69
N GLU A 110 -6.46 -15.11 -1.60
CA GLU A 110 -7.51 -15.66 -2.48
C GLU A 110 -8.33 -16.79 -1.85
N ARG A 111 -8.01 -17.20 -0.62
CA ARG A 111 -8.81 -18.22 0.05
C ARG A 111 -10.22 -17.66 0.26
N ARG A 112 -11.20 -18.35 -0.32
CA ARG A 112 -12.60 -17.92 -0.34
C ARG A 112 -13.14 -17.86 1.09
N GLY A 113 -13.88 -16.79 1.41
CA GLY A 113 -14.46 -16.59 2.73
C GLY A 113 -15.32 -17.78 3.19
N ASP A 114 -16.14 -18.32 2.29
CA ASP A 114 -16.98 -19.50 2.52
C ASP A 114 -16.23 -20.83 2.76
N ARG A 115 -14.91 -20.85 2.52
CA ARG A 115 -14.02 -21.98 2.84
C ARG A 115 -13.15 -21.73 4.09
N LEU A 116 -13.38 -20.63 4.80
CA LEU A 116 -12.69 -20.32 6.04
C LEU A 116 -13.44 -20.91 7.24
N ARG A 117 -12.66 -21.42 8.20
CA ARG A 117 -13.17 -21.72 9.53
C ARG A 117 -13.36 -20.41 10.29
N ARG A 118 -14.19 -20.42 11.33
CA ARG A 118 -14.35 -19.24 12.22
C ARG A 118 -13.02 -18.82 12.83
N THR A 119 -12.19 -19.79 13.22
CA THR A 119 -10.84 -19.57 13.74
C THR A 119 -9.94 -18.89 12.72
N ASP A 120 -9.99 -19.29 11.44
CA ASP A 120 -9.18 -18.66 10.39
C ASP A 120 -9.54 -17.16 10.24
N VAL A 121 -10.83 -16.81 10.38
CA VAL A 121 -11.27 -15.40 10.31
C VAL A 121 -10.87 -14.62 11.57
N ALA A 122 -11.04 -15.21 12.75
CA ALA A 122 -10.63 -14.60 14.01
C ALA A 122 -9.12 -14.31 14.05
N GLU A 123 -8.28 -15.26 13.57
CA GLU A 123 -6.83 -15.07 13.46
C GLU A 123 -6.47 -13.90 12.53
N VAL A 124 -7.17 -13.76 11.40
CA VAL A 124 -6.97 -12.64 10.48
C VAL A 124 -7.39 -11.32 11.12
N LEU A 125 -8.55 -11.25 11.77
CA LEU A 125 -9.02 -10.02 12.41
C LEU A 125 -8.12 -9.60 13.58
N ALA A 126 -7.62 -10.56 14.36
CA ALA A 126 -6.60 -10.31 15.38
C ALA A 126 -5.29 -9.77 14.77
N ALA A 127 -4.85 -10.35 13.64
CA ALA A 127 -3.68 -9.86 12.92
C ALA A 127 -3.88 -8.44 12.36
N VAL A 128 -5.08 -8.13 11.85
CA VAL A 128 -5.45 -6.77 11.40
C VAL A 128 -5.35 -5.78 12.56
N ARG A 129 -5.98 -6.08 13.72
CA ARG A 129 -5.89 -5.22 14.91
C ARG A 129 -4.46 -4.98 15.35
N ALA A 130 -3.63 -6.03 15.36
CA ALA A 130 -2.22 -5.92 15.73
C ALA A 130 -1.45 -5.00 14.76
N VAL A 131 -1.63 -5.17 13.45
CA VAL A 131 -0.96 -4.33 12.45
C VAL A 131 -1.43 -2.87 12.55
N MET A 132 -2.73 -2.62 12.71
CA MET A 132 -3.26 -1.27 12.86
C MET A 132 -2.75 -0.60 14.14
N THR A 133 -2.69 -1.34 15.24
CA THR A 133 -2.17 -0.83 16.53
C THR A 133 -0.68 -0.47 16.41
N SER A 134 0.14 -1.36 15.83
CA SER A 134 1.56 -1.06 15.60
C SER A 134 1.76 0.11 14.64
N ALA A 135 0.88 0.30 13.66
CA ALA A 135 0.93 1.48 12.80
C ALA A 135 0.62 2.76 13.59
N LEU A 136 -0.37 2.74 14.48
CA LEU A 136 -0.71 3.89 15.33
C LEU A 136 0.44 4.27 16.29
N GLU A 137 1.14 3.29 16.87
CA GLU A 137 2.27 3.52 17.79
C GLU A 137 3.41 4.33 17.16
N VAL A 138 3.61 4.21 15.84
CA VAL A 138 4.68 4.92 15.11
C VAL A 138 4.18 6.10 14.27
N GLY A 139 2.95 6.57 14.52
CA GLY A 139 2.38 7.73 13.84
C GLY A 139 1.78 7.45 12.46
N GLY A 140 1.50 6.19 12.14
CA GLY A 140 0.90 5.73 10.89
C GLY A 140 1.92 5.25 9.84
N THR A 141 1.41 4.87 8.67
CA THR A 141 2.24 4.39 7.56
C THR A 141 2.46 5.50 6.53
N SER A 142 3.62 6.14 6.58
CA SER A 142 4.00 7.17 5.63
C SER A 142 4.97 6.59 4.62
N PHE A 143 4.45 6.20 3.46
CA PHE A 143 5.23 5.55 2.40
C PHE A 143 5.89 6.53 1.43
N ASP A 144 5.49 7.80 1.49
CA ASP A 144 5.89 8.80 0.51
C ASP A 144 5.92 10.16 1.19
N ALA A 145 6.68 11.11 0.64
CA ALA A 145 6.66 12.51 1.07
C ALA A 145 5.24 13.14 1.03
N LEU A 146 4.28 12.44 0.43
CA LEU A 146 2.87 12.81 0.30
C LEU A 146 2.00 12.40 1.50
N TYR A 147 2.45 11.44 2.32
CA TYR A 147 1.71 10.95 3.48
C TYR A 147 2.45 11.34 4.75
N VAL A 148 2.61 12.64 4.98
CA VAL A 148 3.20 13.14 6.22
C VAL A 148 2.14 13.23 7.32
N ASN A 149 2.55 13.08 8.58
CA ASN A 149 1.71 13.30 9.74
C ASN A 149 1.19 14.76 9.76
N VAL A 150 0.30 15.08 10.70
CA VAL A 150 -0.31 16.43 10.80
C VAL A 150 0.71 17.56 10.97
N ASN A 151 1.93 17.22 11.41
CA ASN A 151 3.05 18.13 11.62
C ASN A 151 4.01 18.20 10.42
N GLY A 152 3.77 17.44 9.33
CA GLY A 152 4.60 17.46 8.12
C GLY A 152 5.77 16.45 8.10
N GLU A 153 5.86 15.53 9.06
CA GLU A 153 6.91 14.51 9.12
C GLU A 153 6.43 13.16 8.56
N SER A 154 7.30 12.43 7.86
CA SER A 154 7.00 11.06 7.42
C SER A 154 7.02 10.08 8.60
N GLY A 155 5.90 9.42 8.88
CA GLY A 155 5.77 8.29 9.81
C GLY A 155 6.72 7.12 9.48
N TYR A 156 7.24 6.49 10.53
CA TYR A 156 8.39 5.57 10.47
C TYR A 156 8.06 4.12 10.07
N PHE A 157 6.81 3.79 9.74
CA PHE A 157 6.38 2.41 9.50
C PHE A 157 6.98 1.74 8.24
N ASP A 158 7.61 2.49 7.35
CA ASP A 158 8.19 1.95 6.12
C ASP A 158 9.37 0.98 6.38
N ARG A 159 10.02 1.07 7.55
CA ARG A 159 11.17 0.22 7.90
C ARG A 159 10.82 -1.18 8.42
N SER A 160 9.55 -1.52 8.67
CA SER A 160 9.17 -2.76 9.38
C SER A 160 8.10 -3.62 8.70
N LEU A 161 7.89 -3.48 7.39
CA LEU A 161 6.86 -4.25 6.67
C LEU A 161 7.37 -5.63 6.24
N ASP A 162 6.60 -6.67 6.52
CA ASP A 162 6.99 -8.05 6.26
C ASP A 162 6.51 -8.55 4.89
N ALA A 163 5.48 -7.95 4.30
CA ALA A 163 4.85 -8.42 3.07
C ALA A 163 4.65 -7.32 2.02
N TYR A 164 4.05 -6.20 2.39
CA TYR A 164 3.73 -5.11 1.48
C TYR A 164 5.02 -4.44 0.98
N GLY A 165 5.11 -4.18 -0.32
CA GLY A 165 6.31 -3.59 -0.94
C GLY A 165 7.56 -4.49 -0.96
N GLN A 166 7.51 -5.69 -0.37
CA GLN A 166 8.66 -6.60 -0.28
C GLN A 166 8.79 -7.54 -1.49
N GLU A 167 8.23 -7.19 -2.65
CA GLU A 167 8.28 -8.04 -3.84
C GLU A 167 9.71 -8.44 -4.23
N GLY A 168 9.92 -9.72 -4.53
CA GLY A 168 11.22 -10.27 -4.89
C GLY A 168 12.18 -10.49 -3.72
N ARG A 169 11.92 -9.90 -2.55
CA ARG A 169 12.74 -10.07 -1.35
C ARG A 169 12.43 -11.39 -0.64
N PRO A 170 13.43 -12.00 0.04
CA PRO A 170 13.20 -13.21 0.82
C PRO A 170 12.26 -12.90 1.99
N CYS A 171 11.22 -13.73 2.16
CA CYS A 171 10.30 -13.62 3.29
C CYS A 171 11.05 -13.78 4.62
N ALA A 172 10.88 -12.85 5.56
CA ALA A 172 11.53 -12.90 6.87
C ALA A 172 11.21 -14.18 7.68
N ARG A 173 10.09 -14.85 7.36
CA ARG A 173 9.66 -16.10 8.02
C ARG A 173 10.32 -17.35 7.48
N CYS A 174 10.54 -17.43 6.16
CA CYS A 174 10.89 -18.69 5.51
C CYS A 174 11.90 -18.58 4.35
N GLY A 175 12.42 -17.38 4.08
CA GLY A 175 13.38 -17.12 3.00
C GLY A 175 12.82 -17.21 1.57
N THR A 176 11.60 -17.72 1.38
CA THR A 176 10.98 -17.81 0.05
C THR A 176 10.72 -16.40 -0.50
N PRO A 177 11.07 -16.11 -1.77
CA PRO A 177 10.81 -14.80 -2.36
C PRO A 177 9.31 -14.44 -2.36
N ILE A 178 9.02 -13.22 -1.91
CA ILE A 178 7.68 -12.63 -1.94
C ILE A 178 7.30 -12.32 -3.40
N ARG A 179 6.06 -12.59 -3.80
CA ARG A 179 5.58 -12.50 -5.18
C ARG A 179 4.34 -11.64 -5.31
N ARG A 180 4.37 -10.66 -6.19
CA ARG A 180 3.17 -9.93 -6.55
C ARG A 180 2.21 -10.79 -7.35
N VAL A 181 0.93 -10.74 -6.99
CA VAL A 181 -0.18 -11.34 -7.76
C VAL A 181 -1.07 -10.18 -8.18
N ALA A 182 -1.22 -9.96 -9.49
CA ALA A 182 -2.09 -8.90 -9.99
C ALA A 182 -3.56 -9.27 -9.77
N PHE A 183 -4.38 -8.32 -9.31
CA PHE A 183 -5.82 -8.52 -9.12
C PHE A 183 -6.56 -7.22 -9.48
N MET A 184 -7.62 -7.28 -10.29
CA MET A 184 -8.55 -6.16 -10.54
C MET A 184 -7.90 -4.77 -10.77
N ASN A 185 -7.01 -4.60 -11.76
CA ASN A 185 -6.36 -3.31 -12.10
C ASN A 185 -5.62 -2.59 -10.94
N ARG A 186 -5.36 -3.28 -9.83
CA ARG A 186 -4.50 -2.82 -8.74
C ARG A 186 -3.45 -3.90 -8.48
N SER A 187 -2.23 -3.46 -8.24
CA SER A 187 -1.08 -4.33 -8.24
C SER A 187 -0.80 -4.75 -6.78
N PHE A 188 -1.00 -6.02 -6.44
CA PHE A 188 -0.97 -6.52 -5.05
C PHE A 188 0.24 -7.39 -4.75
N VAL A 189 0.97 -7.12 -3.68
CA VAL A 189 2.09 -7.97 -3.25
C VAL A 189 1.53 -9.11 -2.40
N MET A 190 1.84 -10.37 -2.74
CA MET A 190 1.60 -11.50 -1.85
C MET A 190 2.94 -12.10 -1.45
N ALA A 191 3.08 -12.61 -0.24
CA ALA A 191 4.10 -13.62 -0.04
C ALA A 191 3.57 -14.93 -0.64
N LYS A 192 4.22 -15.50 -1.66
CA LYS A 192 3.98 -16.92 -2.04
C LYS A 192 4.28 -17.89 -0.87
N ALA A 193 4.82 -17.36 0.23
CA ALA A 193 4.91 -18.02 1.53
C ALA A 193 3.55 -18.30 2.22
N LEU A 194 2.42 -17.83 1.68
CA LEU A 194 1.07 -18.10 2.22
C LEU A 194 0.45 -19.43 1.74
N LEU A 195 1.35 -20.38 1.44
CA LEU A 195 1.21 -21.83 1.21
C LEU A 195 0.88 -22.30 -0.22
N GLY A 196 1.96 -22.58 -0.95
CA GLY A 196 2.08 -23.69 -1.89
C GLY A 196 3.15 -24.67 -1.43
N HIS A 197 2.91 -25.36 -0.31
CA HIS A 197 3.32 -26.75 -0.09
C HIS A 197 2.05 -27.53 0.24
N THR A 198 1.17 -27.68 -0.73
CA THR A 198 0.33 -28.88 -0.79
C THR A 198 1.20 -29.96 -1.43
N GLY A 199 1.98 -30.66 -0.60
CA GLY A 199 3.05 -31.58 -0.98
C GLY A 199 4.43 -30.93 -0.85
N ALA A 200 5.38 -31.65 -0.23
CA ALA A 200 6.79 -31.25 -0.22
C ALA A 200 7.24 -30.84 -1.64
N ALA A 201 7.85 -29.67 -1.81
CA ALA A 201 8.35 -29.27 -3.12
C ALA A 201 9.40 -30.27 -3.61
N ASP A 202 9.22 -30.78 -4.83
CA ASP A 202 10.21 -31.62 -5.50
C ASP A 202 11.55 -30.84 -5.54
N PRO A 203 12.63 -31.37 -4.93
CA PRO A 203 13.95 -30.74 -4.92
C PRO A 203 14.44 -30.37 -6.33
N ARG A 204 14.04 -31.13 -7.35
CA ARG A 204 14.42 -30.90 -8.75
C ARG A 204 13.74 -29.67 -9.34
N VAL A 205 12.46 -29.47 -9.02
CA VAL A 205 11.70 -28.28 -9.45
C VAL A 205 12.23 -27.02 -8.76
N THR A 206 12.57 -27.15 -7.48
CA THR A 206 13.12 -26.06 -6.67
C THR A 206 14.51 -25.64 -7.17
N ALA A 207 15.37 -26.61 -7.47
CA ALA A 207 16.68 -26.36 -8.07
C ALA A 207 16.58 -25.73 -9.46
N ARG A 208 15.64 -26.19 -10.30
CA ARG A 208 15.38 -25.63 -11.63
C ARG A 208 14.92 -24.17 -11.56
N LEU A 209 13.92 -23.87 -10.72
CA LEU A 209 13.43 -22.50 -10.54
C LEU A 209 14.49 -21.55 -9.97
N ALA A 210 15.39 -22.05 -9.13
CA ALA A 210 16.53 -21.28 -8.63
C ALA A 210 17.58 -21.01 -9.72
N ALA A 211 17.84 -21.98 -10.61
CA ALA A 211 18.70 -21.80 -11.77
C ALA A 211 18.10 -20.80 -12.78
N ASP A 212 16.82 -20.94 -13.09
CA ASP A 212 16.09 -20.03 -13.99
C ASP A 212 16.09 -18.59 -13.43
N ASN A 213 15.92 -18.43 -12.10
CA ASN A 213 16.02 -17.10 -11.46
C ASN A 213 17.42 -16.49 -11.56
N ARG A 214 18.48 -17.30 -11.39
CA ARG A 214 19.85 -16.81 -11.57
C ARG A 214 20.08 -16.35 -13.01
N GLN A 215 19.59 -17.11 -13.98
CA GLN A 215 19.70 -16.77 -15.39
C GLN A 215 18.91 -15.48 -15.74
N LEU A 216 17.72 -15.31 -15.19
CA LEU A 216 16.91 -14.11 -15.40
C LEU A 216 17.59 -12.87 -14.80
N ARG A 217 18.14 -12.97 -13.58
CA ARG A 217 18.89 -11.89 -12.95
C ARG A 217 20.12 -11.49 -13.77
N GLN A 218 20.83 -12.47 -14.33
CA GLN A 218 21.95 -12.18 -15.23
C GLN A 218 21.48 -11.44 -16.49
N ARG A 219 20.39 -11.89 -17.13
CA ARG A 219 19.86 -11.19 -18.32
C ARG A 219 19.38 -9.78 -18.03
N VAL A 220 18.81 -9.53 -16.84
CA VAL A 220 18.44 -8.17 -16.41
C VAL A 220 19.69 -7.30 -16.27
N ALA A 221 20.74 -7.78 -15.60
CA ALA A 221 22.00 -7.06 -15.48
C ALA A 221 22.65 -6.78 -16.85
N ASP A 222 22.61 -7.75 -17.77
CA ASP A 222 23.14 -7.58 -19.13
C ASP A 222 22.33 -6.53 -19.93
N LEU A 223 21.01 -6.51 -19.76
CA LEU A 223 20.13 -5.53 -20.40
C LEU A 223 20.33 -4.12 -19.82
N GLU A 224 20.49 -4.00 -18.51
CA GLU A 224 20.82 -2.72 -17.85
C GLU A 224 22.14 -2.16 -18.39
N ALA A 225 23.18 -3.00 -18.50
CA ALA A 225 24.46 -2.61 -19.09
C ALA A 225 24.36 -2.23 -20.58
N TYR A 226 23.42 -2.84 -21.32
CA TYR A 226 23.15 -2.48 -22.70
C TYR A 226 22.42 -1.14 -22.83
N VAL A 227 21.42 -0.88 -21.98
CA VAL A 227 20.71 0.40 -21.93
C VAL A 227 21.66 1.55 -21.62
N VAL A 228 22.56 1.38 -20.66
CA VAL A 228 23.57 2.39 -20.32
C VAL A 228 24.49 2.70 -21.51
N ARG A 229 24.88 1.68 -22.29
CA ARG A 229 25.67 1.89 -23.53
C ARG A 229 24.89 2.68 -24.58
N LEU A 230 23.64 2.31 -24.84
CA LEU A 230 22.81 3.02 -25.81
C LEU A 230 22.54 4.47 -25.40
N GLN A 231 22.41 4.74 -24.11
CA GLN A 231 22.30 6.11 -23.60
C GLN A 231 23.57 6.91 -23.90
N ALA A 232 24.75 6.34 -23.66
CA ALA A 232 26.01 7.00 -23.99
C ALA A 232 26.18 7.25 -25.50
N GLU A 233 25.79 6.31 -26.36
CA GLU A 233 25.81 6.48 -27.82
C GLU A 233 24.82 7.58 -28.28
N ASN A 234 23.60 7.60 -27.72
CA ASN A 234 22.62 8.63 -28.02
C ASN A 234 23.09 10.03 -27.57
N ASP A 235 23.73 10.13 -26.40
CA ASP A 235 24.27 11.40 -25.90
C ASP A 235 25.40 11.92 -26.82
N GLN A 236 26.25 11.02 -27.34
CA GLN A 236 27.28 11.37 -28.32
C GLN A 236 26.70 11.86 -29.65
N LEU A 237 25.68 11.17 -30.17
CA LEU A 237 25.00 11.57 -31.40
C LEU A 237 24.27 12.91 -31.22
N ALA A 238 23.62 13.12 -30.08
CA ALA A 238 22.97 14.38 -29.75
C ALA A 238 23.97 15.54 -29.61
N ALA A 239 25.15 15.29 -29.06
CA ALA A 239 26.23 16.28 -28.99
C ALA A 239 26.78 16.64 -30.39
N ALA A 240 26.97 15.64 -31.27
CA ALA A 240 27.42 15.87 -32.63
C ALA A 240 26.41 16.68 -33.45
N ALA A 241 25.11 16.34 -33.35
CA ALA A 241 24.05 17.06 -34.05
C ALA A 241 23.94 18.53 -33.61
N ARG A 242 24.17 18.84 -32.33
CA ARG A 242 24.19 20.22 -31.82
C ARG A 242 25.39 21.03 -32.33
N ALA A 243 26.55 20.39 -32.47
CA ALA A 243 27.74 21.03 -33.02
C ALA A 243 27.58 21.36 -34.53
N ASP A 244 26.89 20.50 -35.27
CA ASP A 244 26.56 20.75 -36.69
C ASP A 244 25.54 21.89 -36.85
N ASP A 245 24.56 22.03 -35.93
CA ASP A 245 23.58 23.13 -35.93
C ASP A 245 24.22 24.48 -35.55
N GLU A 246 25.18 24.52 -34.63
CA GLU A 246 25.96 25.73 -34.29
C GLU A 246 26.87 26.18 -35.44
N ALA A 247 27.33 25.26 -36.29
CA ALA A 247 28.14 25.58 -37.47
C ALA A 247 27.31 26.16 -38.64
N LEU A 248 25.97 26.09 -38.57
CA LEU A 248 25.04 26.54 -39.63
C LEU A 248 24.40 27.92 -39.37
N LEU A 249 24.72 28.60 -38.25
CA LEU A 249 24.29 29.98 -38.00
C LEU A 249 25.25 30.98 -38.66
N PRO A 250 24.81 31.75 -39.69
CA PRO A 250 25.66 32.77 -40.29
C PRO A 250 25.77 34.00 -39.38
N LEU A 251 26.99 34.57 -39.29
CA LEU A 251 27.24 35.95 -38.84
C LEU A 251 26.57 36.97 -39.76
#